data_AF-A0A4U1JHL9-F1
#
_entry.id   AF-A0A4U1JHL9-F1
#
_cell.length_a   1.000
_cell.length_b   1.000
_cell.length_c   1.000
_cell.angle_alpha   90.00
_cell.angle_beta   90.00
_cell.angle_gamma   90.00
#
_symmetry.space_group_name_H-M   'P 1'
#
loop_
_entity.id
_entity.type
_entity.pdbx_description
1 polymer ?
#
loop_
_entity_poly.entity_id
_entity_poly.type
_entity_poly.pdbx_seq_one_letter_code
_entity_poly.pdbx_strand_id
1 'polypeptide(L)'
;MRRNEERRVDLAAMREDIAALSTAIDLFFIPRTPDRKEALAFEQHHFGLLLKLAPYAVDSTHHALLSIGERVGFCARPPDEMWHCDPYFTPRPAADPTRAPYEVSVAPSGIATLTIRDLSNAYDPAWARLSTDLTQGTRASGIVIDMRAAWGHDPRPLLPWLEGLTGRSPLAPLREIRRAPALTRYVDAYRAKYRAESRDPAPWQALLGTPSTTSASAPPPIAVVVGRHCESACELVARVLETYAGASVVGGVGRSGRLHHDEPAMLTLPHSRIDVYFHATEYLLSSEIEAKTGPTHAWRSLGADPVDFDGTAYATREVEMRIKNPAGWPTRCDEYRGYPQKEALPEPFRKKIQGAFSLNDPRCSEGSLSITGTTDLPASAVRRFVETCPPPTPMLGSYVLGQFNMSSPAKDPFVVVSRLAQSDVVQSIRIQCARPPEPDGR
;
A
#
# COMPACT_ATOMS: atom_id res chain seq x y z
N MET A 1 19.19 -55.15 10.51
CA MET A 1 19.00 -54.46 11.81
C MET A 1 19.77 -53.13 11.98
N ARG A 2 20.46 -52.59 10.96
CA ARG A 2 21.18 -51.29 11.06
C ARG A 2 20.38 -50.04 10.63
N ARG A 3 19.09 -50.15 10.26
CA ARG A 3 18.25 -49.02 9.80
C ARG A 3 17.42 -48.31 10.89
N ASN A 4 17.47 -48.77 12.14
CA ASN A 4 16.62 -48.24 13.21
C ASN A 4 17.33 -47.34 14.23
N GLU A 5 18.67 -47.20 14.19
CA GLU A 5 19.41 -46.39 15.17
C GLU A 5 19.43 -44.88 14.85
N GLU A 6 19.13 -44.47 13.62
CA GLU A 6 19.10 -43.04 13.22
C GLU A 6 17.74 -42.36 13.45
N ARG A 7 16.75 -43.06 14.01
CA ARG A 7 15.40 -42.52 14.29
C ARG A 7 15.17 -42.17 15.76
N ARG A 8 16.19 -41.68 16.48
CA ARG A 8 15.92 -40.99 17.75
C ARG A 8 15.40 -39.60 17.42
N VAL A 9 14.07 -39.50 17.40
CA VAL A 9 13.35 -38.23 17.37
C VAL A 9 13.75 -37.43 18.61
N ASP A 10 14.43 -36.31 18.42
CA ASP A 10 14.68 -35.36 19.50
C ASP A 10 13.37 -34.62 19.81
N LEU A 11 12.59 -35.23 20.70
CA LEU A 11 11.30 -34.70 21.13
C LEU A 11 11.43 -33.33 21.81
N ALA A 12 12.61 -32.99 22.36
CA ALA A 12 12.84 -31.68 22.94
C ALA A 12 12.98 -30.62 21.84
N ALA A 13 13.83 -30.88 20.84
CA ALA A 13 13.98 -30.00 19.68
C ALA A 13 12.66 -29.78 18.93
N MET A 14 11.87 -30.85 18.71
CA MET A 14 10.57 -30.73 18.05
C MET A 14 9.56 -29.91 18.84
N ARG A 15 9.54 -30.02 20.18
CA ARG A 15 8.67 -29.19 21.02
C ARG A 15 9.06 -27.72 20.93
N GLU A 16 10.35 -27.45 20.87
CA GLU A 16 10.88 -26.09 20.70
C GLU A 16 10.49 -25.50 19.34
N ASP A 17 10.56 -26.29 18.26
CA ASP A 17 10.12 -25.88 16.92
C ASP A 17 8.62 -25.59 16.86
N ILE A 18 7.79 -26.47 17.45
CA ILE A 18 6.35 -26.26 17.56
C ILE A 18 6.03 -24.97 18.32
N ALA A 19 6.71 -24.74 19.45
CA ALA A 19 6.49 -23.55 20.28
C ALA A 19 6.90 -22.26 19.55
N ALA A 20 8.03 -22.28 18.84
CA ALA A 20 8.51 -21.14 18.07
C ALA A 20 7.59 -20.82 16.90
N LEU A 21 7.16 -21.83 16.12
CA LEU A 21 6.20 -21.64 15.04
C LEU A 21 4.83 -21.17 15.53
N SER A 22 4.35 -21.69 16.65
CA SER A 22 3.10 -21.21 17.27
C SER A 22 3.22 -19.73 17.65
N THR A 23 4.38 -19.33 18.19
CA THR A 23 4.68 -17.92 18.50
C THR A 23 4.72 -17.05 17.23
N ALA A 24 5.26 -17.55 16.11
CA ALA A 24 5.21 -16.83 14.83
C ALA A 24 3.77 -16.66 14.33
N ILE A 25 2.94 -17.71 14.44
CA ILE A 25 1.53 -17.67 14.07
C ILE A 25 0.78 -16.64 14.93
N ASP A 26 1.00 -16.66 16.26
CA ASP A 26 0.38 -15.70 17.17
C ASP A 26 0.87 -14.26 16.93
N LEU A 27 2.13 -14.04 16.59
CA LEU A 27 2.63 -12.68 16.38
C LEU A 27 2.16 -12.09 15.06
N PHE A 28 2.15 -12.88 13.98
CA PHE A 28 2.03 -12.35 12.63
C PHE A 28 0.69 -12.66 11.96
N PHE A 29 -0.04 -13.66 12.45
CA PHE A 29 -1.27 -14.13 11.82
C PHE A 29 -2.52 -13.89 12.66
N ILE A 30 -2.44 -13.23 13.83
CA ILE A 30 -3.64 -12.80 14.56
C ILE A 30 -4.46 -11.84 13.69
N PRO A 31 -5.70 -12.21 13.32
CA PRO A 31 -6.56 -11.34 12.56
C PRO A 31 -7.24 -10.37 13.52
N ARG A 32 -7.36 -9.10 13.13
CA ARG A 32 -8.08 -8.08 13.91
C ARG A 32 -9.61 -8.29 13.96
N THR A 33 -10.14 -9.42 13.45
CA THR A 33 -11.56 -9.76 13.44
C THR A 33 -11.87 -11.10 14.12
N PRO A 34 -12.98 -11.23 14.87
CA PRO A 34 -13.30 -12.42 15.67
C PRO A 34 -13.42 -13.73 14.88
N ASP A 35 -14.12 -13.72 13.73
CA ASP A 35 -14.42 -14.93 12.92
C ASP A 35 -13.17 -15.65 12.41
N ARG A 36 -12.10 -14.89 12.24
CA ARG A 36 -10.82 -15.37 11.74
C ARG A 36 -9.92 -15.93 12.86
N LYS A 37 -10.21 -15.62 14.12
CA LYS A 37 -9.51 -16.11 15.32
C LYS A 37 -9.84 -17.58 15.61
N GLU A 38 -11.07 -18.00 15.32
CA GLU A 38 -11.51 -19.41 15.47
C GLU A 38 -10.90 -20.32 14.39
N ALA A 39 -10.77 -19.82 13.15
CA ALA A 39 -10.05 -20.53 12.08
C ALA A 39 -8.57 -20.76 12.42
N LEU A 40 -7.91 -19.76 13.03
CA LEU A 40 -6.49 -19.85 13.41
C LEU A 40 -6.23 -20.86 14.55
N ALA A 41 -7.13 -20.92 15.55
CA ALA A 41 -7.03 -21.89 16.65
C ALA A 41 -7.17 -23.34 16.15
N PHE A 42 -8.03 -23.56 15.15
CA PHE A 42 -8.15 -24.84 14.46
C PHE A 42 -6.86 -25.19 13.70
N GLU A 43 -6.23 -24.22 13.03
CA GLU A 43 -5.00 -24.42 12.24
C GLU A 43 -3.75 -24.64 13.11
N GLN A 44 -3.61 -23.93 14.24
CA GLN A 44 -2.53 -24.17 15.22
C GLN A 44 -2.57 -25.60 15.78
N HIS A 45 -3.77 -26.11 16.06
CA HIS A 45 -3.96 -27.48 16.53
C HIS A 45 -3.52 -28.50 15.46
N HIS A 46 -3.89 -28.29 14.19
CA HIS A 46 -3.52 -29.17 13.09
C HIS A 46 -2.02 -29.11 12.76
N PHE A 47 -1.40 -27.93 12.80
CA PHE A 47 0.03 -27.77 12.54
C PHE A 47 0.88 -28.45 13.63
N GLY A 48 0.50 -28.29 14.90
CA GLY A 48 1.11 -29.02 16.01
C GLY A 48 0.95 -30.54 15.90
N LEU A 49 -0.16 -31.01 15.31
CA LEU A 49 -0.38 -32.43 15.00
C LEU A 49 0.54 -32.91 13.86
N LEU A 50 0.69 -32.13 12.79
CA LEU A 50 1.54 -32.46 11.65
C LEU A 50 3.02 -32.53 12.00
N LEU A 51 3.52 -31.61 12.82
CA LEU A 51 4.89 -31.69 13.33
C LEU A 51 5.10 -32.97 14.14
N LYS A 52 4.15 -33.35 15.00
CA LYS A 52 4.22 -34.63 15.75
C LYS A 52 4.18 -35.86 14.86
N LEU A 53 3.50 -35.79 13.70
CA LEU A 53 3.33 -36.89 12.75
C LEU A 53 4.41 -36.95 11.66
N ALA A 54 5.18 -35.88 11.45
CA ALA A 54 6.26 -35.79 10.48
C ALA A 54 7.32 -36.92 10.54
N PRO A 55 7.62 -37.56 11.69
CA PRO A 55 8.49 -38.73 11.73
C PRO A 55 7.91 -40.00 11.10
N TYR A 56 6.58 -40.04 10.85
CA TYR A 56 5.84 -41.27 10.55
C TYR A 56 5.21 -41.34 9.16
N ALA A 57 5.09 -40.22 8.43
CA ALA A 57 4.54 -40.22 7.07
C ALA A 57 5.05 -39.04 6.23
N VAL A 58 5.79 -39.33 5.14
CA VAL A 58 6.41 -38.30 4.28
C VAL A 58 5.37 -37.64 3.37
N ASP A 59 4.46 -38.42 2.77
CA ASP A 59 3.49 -37.92 1.78
C ASP A 59 2.26 -37.22 2.39
N SER A 60 1.72 -37.73 3.50
CA SER A 60 0.54 -37.12 4.14
C SER A 60 0.88 -35.79 4.83
N THR A 61 2.12 -35.63 5.30
CA THR A 61 2.61 -34.40 5.92
C THR A 61 2.78 -33.29 4.88
N HIS A 62 3.25 -33.62 3.68
CA HIS A 62 3.36 -32.66 2.58
C HIS A 62 1.97 -32.14 2.13
N HIS A 63 1.02 -33.04 1.87
CA HIS A 63 -0.34 -32.64 1.47
C HIS A 63 -1.08 -31.82 2.53
N ALA A 64 -0.92 -32.15 3.81
CA ALA A 64 -1.56 -31.40 4.89
C ALA A 64 -0.87 -30.05 5.15
N LEU A 65 0.45 -29.94 4.94
CA LEU A 65 1.15 -28.65 4.96
C LEU A 65 0.74 -27.76 3.78
N LEU A 66 0.51 -28.34 2.59
CA LEU A 66 -0.01 -27.59 1.44
C LEU A 66 -1.43 -27.05 1.69
N SER A 67 -2.33 -27.84 2.29
CA SER A 67 -3.70 -27.38 2.56
C SER A 67 -3.80 -26.29 3.63
N ILE A 68 -2.84 -26.25 4.57
CA ILE A 68 -2.73 -25.19 5.59
C ILE A 68 -1.97 -23.99 5.01
N GLY A 69 -0.95 -24.23 4.19
CA GLY A 69 -0.08 -23.20 3.59
C GLY A 69 -0.83 -22.15 2.78
N GLU A 70 -1.83 -22.57 1.99
CA GLU A 70 -2.68 -21.66 1.21
C GLU A 70 -3.50 -20.67 2.07
N ARG A 71 -3.73 -20.98 3.35
CA ARG A 71 -4.57 -20.18 4.25
C ARG A 71 -3.77 -19.31 5.23
N VAL A 72 -2.56 -19.75 5.58
CA VAL A 72 -1.71 -19.12 6.61
C VAL A 72 -0.39 -18.62 6.03
N GLY A 73 -0.25 -18.50 4.70
CA GLY A 73 0.93 -17.91 4.07
C GLY A 73 2.23 -18.71 4.25
N PHE A 74 2.13 -20.02 4.49
CA PHE A 74 3.29 -20.94 4.53
C PHE A 74 3.43 -21.66 3.20
N CYS A 75 4.65 -22.08 2.89
CA CYS A 75 4.90 -23.06 1.84
C CYS A 75 5.69 -24.23 2.38
N ALA A 76 5.39 -25.43 1.89
CA ALA A 76 6.25 -26.60 2.05
C ALA A 76 6.84 -26.99 0.70
N ARG A 77 8.17 -27.19 0.64
CA ARG A 77 8.87 -27.58 -0.59
C ARG A 77 9.55 -28.94 -0.46
N PRO A 78 9.52 -29.80 -1.50
CA PRO A 78 10.48 -30.88 -1.66
C PRO A 78 11.89 -30.29 -1.85
N PRO A 79 12.97 -31.02 -1.48
CA PRO A 79 14.33 -30.49 -1.51
C PRO A 79 14.87 -30.09 -2.90
N ASP A 80 14.21 -30.51 -4.01
CA ASP A 80 14.73 -30.41 -5.38
C ASP A 80 13.92 -29.50 -6.33
N GLU A 81 12.88 -28.79 -5.86
CA GLU A 81 12.04 -27.93 -6.71
C GLU A 81 12.15 -26.43 -6.35
N MET A 82 12.46 -25.61 -7.36
CA MET A 82 12.47 -24.13 -7.25
C MET A 82 11.09 -23.58 -7.61
N TRP A 83 10.25 -23.34 -6.60
CA TRP A 83 9.07 -22.48 -6.73
C TRP A 83 9.15 -21.33 -5.72
N HIS A 84 8.91 -20.10 -6.18
CA HIS A 84 8.82 -18.95 -5.30
C HIS A 84 7.50 -19.00 -4.53
N CYS A 85 7.59 -18.92 -3.20
CA CYS A 85 6.43 -18.88 -2.30
C CYS A 85 5.69 -17.56 -2.26
N ASP A 86 6.05 -16.69 -3.18
CA ASP A 86 5.37 -15.44 -3.38
C ASP A 86 4.44 -15.65 -4.58
N PRO A 87 3.12 -15.84 -4.36
CA PRO A 87 2.15 -15.87 -5.45
C PRO A 87 2.13 -14.52 -6.22
N TYR A 88 2.84 -13.51 -5.73
CA TYR A 88 3.04 -12.22 -6.37
C TYR A 88 4.45 -12.03 -6.96
N PHE A 89 5.27 -13.09 -7.04
CA PHE A 89 6.54 -13.08 -7.76
C PHE A 89 6.25 -12.74 -9.22
N THR A 90 6.33 -11.45 -9.52
CA THR A 90 6.24 -10.95 -10.87
C THR A 90 7.62 -11.21 -11.44
N PRO A 91 7.79 -11.99 -12.54
CA PRO A 91 9.10 -12.23 -13.11
C PRO A 91 9.79 -10.89 -13.30
N ARG A 92 10.98 -10.74 -12.71
CA ARG A 92 11.79 -9.52 -12.87
C ARG A 92 11.93 -9.30 -14.37
N PRO A 93 11.52 -8.13 -14.92
CA PRO A 93 11.86 -7.80 -16.29
C PRO A 93 13.38 -7.91 -16.42
N ALA A 94 13.87 -8.57 -17.47
CA ALA A 94 15.32 -8.64 -17.68
C ALA A 94 15.88 -7.21 -17.57
N ALA A 95 16.80 -7.02 -16.64
CA ALA A 95 17.41 -5.70 -16.45
C ALA A 95 18.06 -5.34 -17.78
N ASP A 96 17.62 -4.24 -18.38
CA ASP A 96 18.30 -3.68 -19.53
C ASP A 96 19.50 -2.89 -18.97
N PRO A 97 20.73 -3.41 -19.07
CA PRO A 97 21.90 -2.78 -18.48
C PRO A 97 22.24 -1.44 -19.15
N THR A 98 21.61 -1.14 -20.30
CA THR A 98 21.82 0.12 -21.01
C THR A 98 20.90 1.24 -20.51
N ARG A 99 19.87 0.91 -19.74
CA ARG A 99 18.90 1.88 -19.23
C ARG A 99 19.34 2.39 -17.86
N ALA A 100 19.42 3.71 -17.72
CA ALA A 100 19.71 4.33 -16.43
C ALA A 100 18.64 3.97 -15.37
N PRO A 101 19.03 3.81 -14.09
CA PRO A 101 18.10 3.45 -13.02
C PRO A 101 17.07 4.57 -12.73
N TYR A 102 17.36 5.80 -13.16
CA TYR A 102 16.44 6.92 -13.16
C TYR A 102 16.68 7.86 -14.36
N GLU A 103 15.70 8.71 -14.63
CA GLU A 103 15.77 9.80 -15.60
C GLU A 103 15.20 11.08 -14.98
N VAL A 104 15.80 12.24 -15.29
CA VAL A 104 15.29 13.55 -14.87
C VAL A 104 14.94 14.36 -16.12
N SER A 105 13.76 14.95 -16.14
CA SER A 105 13.33 15.91 -17.15
C SER A 105 12.71 17.15 -16.51
N VAL A 106 12.76 18.29 -17.18
CA VAL A 106 12.12 19.53 -16.71
C VAL A 106 11.22 20.05 -17.83
N ALA A 107 9.93 20.17 -17.53
CA ALA A 107 8.95 20.71 -18.48
C ALA A 107 9.08 22.24 -18.60
N PRO A 108 8.63 22.84 -19.71
CA PRO A 108 8.57 24.31 -19.86
C PRO A 108 7.79 25.03 -18.75
N SER A 109 6.86 24.33 -18.08
CA SER A 109 6.12 24.85 -16.90
C SER A 109 7.00 25.01 -15.65
N GLY A 110 8.28 24.61 -15.71
CA GLY A 110 9.21 24.65 -14.59
C GLY A 110 9.02 23.49 -13.61
N ILE A 111 8.24 22.45 -13.97
CA ILE A 111 8.05 21.25 -13.15
C ILE A 111 9.09 20.21 -13.54
N ALA A 112 9.82 19.71 -12.53
CA ALA A 112 10.77 18.61 -12.70
C ALA A 112 10.05 17.26 -12.58
N THR A 113 10.36 16.32 -13.47
CA THR A 113 9.91 14.93 -13.40
C THR A 113 11.11 14.02 -13.16
N LEU A 114 11.12 13.31 -12.03
CA LEU A 114 12.05 12.23 -11.72
C LEU A 114 11.36 10.89 -12.01
N THR A 115 11.79 10.20 -13.06
CA THR A 115 11.31 8.85 -13.38
C THR A 115 12.26 7.83 -12.78
N ILE A 116 11.79 7.02 -11.84
CA ILE A 116 12.58 5.96 -11.18
C ILE A 116 12.22 4.62 -11.80
N ARG A 117 13.23 3.84 -12.17
CA ARG A 117 13.08 2.56 -12.89
C ARG A 117 13.62 1.39 -12.08
N ASP A 118 14.77 1.55 -11.42
CA ASP A 118 15.44 0.43 -10.74
C ASP A 118 16.08 0.83 -9.40
N LEU A 119 15.52 0.31 -8.31
CA LEU A 119 15.97 0.40 -6.91
C LEU A 119 16.56 -0.93 -6.40
N SER A 120 17.07 -1.78 -7.29
CA SER A 120 17.65 -3.08 -6.92
C SER A 120 19.15 -3.01 -6.57
N ASN A 121 19.87 -2.02 -7.10
CA ASN A 121 21.30 -1.86 -6.86
C ASN A 121 21.62 -0.44 -6.37
N ALA A 122 21.84 -0.30 -5.06
CA ALA A 122 22.17 0.99 -4.50
C ALA A 122 23.57 1.51 -4.82
N TYR A 123 24.44 0.63 -5.32
CA TYR A 123 25.81 0.94 -5.68
C TYR A 123 25.96 1.26 -7.17
N ASP A 124 24.85 1.34 -7.92
CA ASP A 124 24.90 1.81 -9.30
C ASP A 124 25.50 3.23 -9.33
N PRO A 125 26.60 3.46 -10.08
CA PRO A 125 27.28 4.76 -10.10
C PRO A 125 26.40 5.89 -10.64
N ALA A 126 25.33 5.58 -11.37
CA ALA A 126 24.36 6.59 -11.79
C ALA A 126 23.74 7.30 -10.58
N TRP A 127 23.46 6.59 -9.47
CA TRP A 127 22.86 7.18 -8.27
C TRP A 127 23.72 8.25 -7.60
N ALA A 128 25.04 8.20 -7.76
CA ALA A 128 25.94 9.22 -7.23
C ALA A 128 25.69 10.61 -7.85
N ARG A 129 25.08 10.67 -9.05
CA ARG A 129 24.76 11.92 -9.75
C ARG A 129 23.36 12.44 -9.43
N LEU A 130 22.51 11.68 -8.75
CA LEU A 130 21.10 12.03 -8.54
C LEU A 130 20.94 13.43 -7.93
N SER A 131 21.68 13.74 -6.87
CA SER A 131 21.62 15.05 -6.22
C SER A 131 22.03 16.18 -7.18
N THR A 132 23.01 15.95 -8.05
CA THR A 132 23.47 16.92 -9.06
C THR A 132 22.45 17.09 -10.19
N ASP A 133 21.88 15.99 -10.68
CA ASP A 133 20.84 16.01 -11.72
C ASP A 133 19.57 16.70 -11.20
N LEU A 134 19.28 16.53 -9.92
CA LEU A 134 18.15 17.17 -9.24
C LEU A 134 18.43 18.60 -8.78
N THR A 135 19.68 19.08 -8.71
CA THR A 135 19.94 20.53 -8.49
C THR A 135 19.39 21.42 -9.62
N GLN A 136 19.16 20.85 -10.81
CA GLN A 136 18.37 21.54 -11.85
C GLN A 136 16.87 21.56 -11.49
N GLY A 137 16.38 20.50 -10.84
CA GLY A 137 15.02 20.38 -10.32
C GLY A 137 14.76 21.08 -8.98
N THR A 138 15.76 21.44 -8.18
CA THR A 138 15.55 22.23 -6.94
C THR A 138 15.19 23.69 -7.21
N ARG A 139 15.36 24.15 -8.46
CA ARG A 139 14.79 25.42 -8.96
C ARG A 139 13.38 25.25 -9.55
N ALA A 140 12.88 24.02 -9.62
CA ALA A 140 11.57 23.75 -10.16
C ALA A 140 10.49 24.34 -9.25
N SER A 141 9.43 24.83 -9.87
CA SER A 141 8.24 25.30 -9.16
C SER A 141 7.50 24.12 -8.50
N GLY A 142 7.76 22.89 -8.92
CA GLY A 142 7.22 21.66 -8.33
C GLY A 142 7.89 20.39 -8.88
N ILE A 143 7.59 19.25 -8.26
CA ILE A 143 8.26 17.97 -8.53
C ILE A 143 7.22 16.87 -8.75
N VAL A 144 7.37 16.11 -9.84
CA VAL A 144 6.67 14.85 -10.10
C VAL A 144 7.68 13.70 -9.98
N ILE A 145 7.32 12.65 -9.25
CA ILE A 145 8.15 11.46 -9.09
C ILE A 145 7.38 10.28 -9.65
N ASP A 146 7.75 9.80 -10.84
CA ASP A 146 7.12 8.64 -11.48
C ASP A 146 7.85 7.35 -11.10
N MET A 147 7.21 6.53 -10.26
CA MET A 147 7.70 5.23 -9.83
C MET A 147 6.79 4.08 -10.31
N ARG A 148 5.93 4.31 -11.32
CA ARG A 148 4.98 3.28 -11.79
C ARG A 148 5.65 2.00 -12.26
N ALA A 149 6.85 2.14 -12.83
CA ALA A 149 7.68 1.06 -13.33
C ALA A 149 8.90 0.78 -12.44
N ALA A 150 8.99 1.42 -11.26
CA ALA A 150 10.12 1.24 -10.37
C ALA A 150 10.09 -0.17 -9.76
N TRP A 151 11.17 -0.92 -9.97
CA TRP A 151 11.41 -2.22 -9.35
C TRP A 151 12.44 -2.10 -8.22
N GLY A 152 12.47 -3.03 -7.25
CA GLY A 152 13.56 -3.15 -6.29
C GLY A 152 13.17 -2.89 -4.83
N HIS A 153 14.07 -3.32 -3.95
CA HIS A 153 13.87 -3.34 -2.50
C HIS A 153 14.87 -2.47 -1.74
N ASP A 154 15.71 -1.69 -2.42
CA ASP A 154 16.74 -0.88 -1.76
C ASP A 154 16.41 0.62 -1.87
N PRO A 155 15.90 1.27 -0.81
CA PRO A 155 15.61 2.70 -0.84
C PRO A 155 16.85 3.58 -0.64
N ARG A 156 18.01 3.01 -0.28
CA ARG A 156 19.23 3.78 0.05
C ARG A 156 19.65 4.79 -1.01
N PRO A 157 19.51 4.55 -2.32
CA PRO A 157 19.92 5.52 -3.34
C PRO A 157 19.19 6.85 -3.26
N LEU A 158 17.97 6.83 -2.73
CA LEU A 158 17.13 8.01 -2.64
C LEU A 158 17.26 8.71 -1.28
N LEU A 159 17.76 8.03 -0.24
CA LEU A 159 17.76 8.56 1.13
C LEU A 159 18.44 9.93 1.25
N PRO A 160 19.67 10.16 0.71
CA PRO A 160 20.31 11.48 0.85
C PRO A 160 19.50 12.61 0.22
N TRP A 161 18.82 12.32 -0.90
CA TRP A 161 17.97 13.30 -1.56
C TRP A 161 16.65 13.52 -0.80
N LEU A 162 16.02 12.45 -0.29
CA LEU A 162 14.82 12.55 0.53
C LEU A 162 15.08 13.32 1.82
N GLU A 163 16.25 13.17 2.44
CA GLU A 163 16.67 13.96 3.60
C GLU A 163 16.67 15.47 3.29
N GLY A 164 17.29 15.85 2.17
CA GLY A 164 17.30 17.23 1.70
C GLY A 164 15.89 17.77 1.39
N LEU A 165 15.04 16.94 0.79
CA LEU A 165 13.69 17.33 0.38
C LEU A 165 12.71 17.44 1.57
N THR A 166 12.84 16.57 2.55
CA THR A 166 11.98 16.54 3.75
C THR A 166 12.51 17.41 4.88
N GLY A 167 13.74 17.92 4.76
CA GLY A 167 14.41 18.68 5.82
C GLY A 167 14.73 17.85 7.06
N ARG A 168 14.80 16.52 6.92
CA ARG A 168 15.07 15.57 8.02
C ARG A 168 16.39 14.87 7.77
N SER A 169 17.32 14.88 8.72
CA SER A 169 18.55 14.09 8.64
C SER A 169 19.00 13.63 10.04
N PRO A 170 19.24 12.32 10.27
CA PRO A 170 18.99 11.23 9.33
C PRO A 170 17.49 11.05 9.09
N LEU A 171 17.09 10.54 7.92
CA LEU A 171 15.69 10.16 7.66
C LEU A 171 15.37 8.80 8.32
N ALA A 172 15.25 8.80 9.64
CA ALA A 172 14.99 7.64 10.48
C ALA A 172 14.25 8.02 11.79
N PRO A 173 13.54 7.07 12.44
CA PRO A 173 13.19 5.75 11.92
C PRO A 173 12.04 5.84 10.90
N LEU A 174 12.16 5.10 9.79
CA LEU A 174 11.06 4.95 8.82
C LEU A 174 10.25 3.68 9.04
N ARG A 175 10.76 2.78 9.88
CA ARG A 175 10.15 1.49 10.18
C ARG A 175 10.56 0.95 11.55
N GLU A 176 9.81 -0.03 12.01
CA GLU A 176 10.05 -0.87 13.18
C GLU A 176 10.16 -2.34 12.72
N ILE A 177 11.06 -3.11 13.35
CA ILE A 177 11.16 -4.56 13.14
C ILE A 177 10.55 -5.25 14.35
N ARG A 178 9.52 -6.08 14.14
CA ARG A 178 8.99 -6.96 15.18
C ARG A 178 9.34 -8.41 14.89
N ARG A 179 10.15 -9.00 15.75
CA ARG A 179 10.55 -10.41 15.69
C ARG A 179 10.66 -11.01 17.08
N ALA A 180 10.04 -12.17 17.29
CA ALA A 180 10.31 -12.96 18.49
C ALA A 180 11.76 -13.47 18.48
N PRO A 181 12.52 -13.35 19.59
CA PRO A 181 13.89 -13.83 19.67
C PRO A 181 14.08 -15.29 19.22
N ALA A 182 13.11 -16.15 19.56
CA ALA A 182 13.09 -17.56 19.21
C ALA A 182 13.08 -17.84 17.69
N LEU A 183 12.68 -16.86 16.88
CA LEU A 183 12.59 -17.03 15.43
C LEU A 183 13.89 -16.69 14.68
N THR A 184 14.85 -16.06 15.35
CA THR A 184 16.11 -15.61 14.74
C THR A 184 16.86 -16.77 14.06
N ARG A 185 16.88 -17.95 14.68
CA ARG A 185 17.54 -19.14 14.12
C ARG A 185 16.99 -19.58 12.76
N TYR A 186 15.71 -19.36 12.49
CA TYR A 186 15.08 -19.76 11.22
C TYR A 186 15.35 -18.74 10.11
N VAL A 187 15.49 -17.46 10.47
CA VAL A 187 15.99 -16.43 9.54
C VAL A 187 17.44 -16.73 9.16
N ASP A 188 18.27 -17.09 10.14
CA ASP A 188 19.67 -17.44 9.89
C ASP A 188 19.79 -18.72 9.06
N ALA A 189 18.93 -19.72 9.30
CA ALA A 189 18.85 -20.94 8.49
C ALA A 189 18.49 -20.63 7.02
N TYR A 190 17.50 -19.77 6.77
CA TYR A 190 17.16 -19.33 5.42
C TYR A 190 18.34 -18.64 4.74
N ARG A 191 18.98 -17.67 5.42
CA ARG A 191 20.15 -16.92 4.88
C ARG A 191 21.33 -17.82 4.56
N ALA A 192 21.61 -18.81 5.41
CA ALA A 192 22.70 -19.75 5.20
C ALA A 192 22.49 -20.59 3.93
N LYS A 193 21.25 -21.05 3.69
CA LYS A 193 20.91 -21.89 2.54
C LYS A 193 20.77 -21.10 1.24
N TYR A 194 20.13 -19.93 1.30
CA TYR A 194 19.77 -19.11 0.14
C TYR A 194 20.59 -17.84 0.04
N ARG A 195 21.87 -17.87 0.39
CA ARG A 195 22.71 -16.65 0.46
C ARG A 195 22.70 -15.80 -0.81
N ALA A 196 22.64 -16.44 -1.99
CA ALA A 196 22.59 -15.76 -3.29
C ALA A 196 21.22 -15.13 -3.60
N GLU A 197 20.15 -15.59 -2.95
CA GLU A 197 18.76 -15.16 -3.15
C GLU A 197 18.22 -14.35 -1.95
N SER A 198 18.93 -14.39 -0.82
CA SER A 198 18.53 -13.70 0.40
C SER A 198 18.65 -12.20 0.18
N ARG A 199 17.59 -11.47 0.52
CA ARG A 199 17.64 -10.01 0.52
C ARG A 199 18.72 -9.54 1.50
N ASP A 200 19.57 -8.63 1.05
CA ASP A 200 20.50 -7.94 1.93
C ASP A 200 19.70 -7.20 3.02
N PRO A 201 19.89 -7.51 4.32
CA PRO A 201 19.20 -6.82 5.40
C PRO A 201 19.77 -5.43 5.67
N ALA A 202 20.99 -5.11 5.20
CA ALA A 202 21.64 -3.83 5.45
C ALA A 202 20.84 -2.60 4.98
N PRO A 203 20.25 -2.56 3.75
CA PRO A 203 19.37 -1.47 3.32
C PRO A 203 18.29 -1.12 4.32
N TRP A 204 17.76 -2.15 4.94
CA TRP A 204 16.57 -2.14 5.77
C TRP A 204 16.94 -1.82 7.23
N GLN A 205 18.09 -2.29 7.71
CA GLN A 205 18.61 -1.93 9.04
C GLN A 205 18.94 -0.43 9.15
N ALA A 206 19.42 0.19 8.06
CA ALA A 206 19.74 1.62 8.03
C ALA A 206 18.53 2.55 8.22
N LEU A 207 17.31 2.02 8.08
CA LEU A 207 16.05 2.76 8.22
C LEU A 207 15.51 2.74 9.66
N LEU A 208 16.18 2.02 10.55
CA LEU A 208 15.92 2.02 11.98
C LEU A 208 16.75 3.14 12.63
N GLY A 209 16.34 3.58 13.81
CA GLY A 209 17.16 4.51 14.59
C GLY A 209 16.38 5.54 15.36
N THR A 210 17.07 6.61 15.74
CA THR A 210 16.54 7.71 16.53
C THR A 210 15.81 8.73 15.65
N PRO A 211 14.76 9.40 16.18
CA PRO A 211 13.96 10.37 15.44
C PRO A 211 14.81 11.49 14.82
N SER A 212 14.51 11.85 13.58
CA SER A 212 15.12 12.98 12.87
C SER A 212 14.94 14.30 13.60
N THR A 213 15.94 15.18 13.50
CA THR A 213 15.75 16.61 13.69
C THR A 213 15.11 17.21 12.42
N THR A 214 14.17 18.15 12.60
CA THR A 214 13.46 18.78 11.48
C THR A 214 14.01 20.19 11.27
N SER A 215 14.38 20.50 10.03
CA SER A 215 14.67 21.87 9.58
C SER A 215 13.44 22.48 8.92
N ALA A 216 13.20 23.77 9.17
CA ALA A 216 12.00 24.49 8.75
C ALA A 216 12.06 24.97 7.28
N SER A 217 12.23 24.03 6.33
CA SER A 217 12.08 24.33 4.91
C SER A 217 10.87 23.60 4.35
N ALA A 218 9.88 24.36 3.85
CA ALA A 218 8.74 23.77 3.16
C ALA A 218 9.21 23.32 1.75
N PRO A 219 9.08 22.02 1.40
CA PRO A 219 9.41 21.58 0.05
C PRO A 219 8.49 22.22 -0.99
N PRO A 220 8.91 22.32 -2.26
CA PRO A 220 8.01 22.68 -3.35
C PRO A 220 6.88 21.63 -3.45
N PRO A 221 5.75 21.94 -4.11
CA PRO A 221 4.68 20.97 -4.31
C PRO A 221 5.18 19.68 -4.99
N ILE A 222 4.86 18.53 -4.36
CA ILE A 222 5.28 17.21 -4.82
C ILE A 222 4.06 16.33 -5.15
N ALA A 223 4.14 15.62 -6.27
CA ALA A 223 3.27 14.48 -6.57
C ALA A 223 4.11 13.25 -6.89
N VAL A 224 3.67 12.09 -6.41
CA VAL A 224 4.30 10.79 -6.60
C VAL A 224 3.33 9.90 -7.36
N VAL A 225 3.80 9.23 -8.40
CA VAL A 225 3.01 8.29 -9.19
C VAL A 225 3.50 6.88 -8.90
N VAL A 226 2.59 6.00 -8.47
CA VAL A 226 2.87 4.59 -8.19
C VAL A 226 2.01 3.69 -9.07
N GLY A 227 2.51 2.48 -9.34
CA GLY A 227 1.86 1.53 -10.23
C GLY A 227 1.94 0.12 -9.69
N ARG A 228 1.34 -0.83 -10.42
CA ARG A 228 1.27 -2.25 -10.03
C ARG A 228 2.64 -2.92 -9.79
N HIS A 229 3.70 -2.35 -10.36
CA HIS A 229 5.08 -2.84 -10.23
C HIS A 229 5.86 -2.19 -9.08
N CYS A 230 5.29 -1.18 -8.43
CA CYS A 230 5.90 -0.50 -7.29
C CYS A 230 6.14 -1.49 -6.14
N GLU A 231 7.41 -1.73 -5.84
CA GLU A 231 7.88 -2.64 -4.80
C GLU A 231 8.06 -1.96 -3.43
N SER A 232 8.60 -2.68 -2.46
CA SER A 232 8.74 -2.22 -1.07
C SER A 232 9.53 -0.92 -0.93
N ALA A 233 10.60 -0.71 -1.71
CA ALA A 233 11.33 0.56 -1.68
C ALA A 233 10.52 1.72 -2.28
N CYS A 234 9.83 1.49 -3.40
CA CYS A 234 8.95 2.47 -4.02
C CYS A 234 7.80 2.87 -3.08
N GLU A 235 7.15 1.90 -2.44
CA GLU A 235 6.08 2.18 -1.48
C GLU A 235 6.58 2.95 -0.26
N LEU A 236 7.74 2.57 0.29
CA LEU A 236 8.36 3.31 1.40
C LEU A 236 8.57 4.78 1.04
N VAL A 237 9.22 5.03 -0.10
CA VAL A 237 9.54 6.37 -0.59
C VAL A 237 8.27 7.21 -0.76
N ALA A 238 7.23 6.64 -1.37
CA ALA A 238 5.98 7.34 -1.57
C ALA A 238 5.30 7.74 -0.25
N ARG A 239 5.23 6.82 0.72
CA ARG A 239 4.62 7.08 2.03
C ARG A 239 5.43 8.08 2.87
N VAL A 240 6.75 8.01 2.79
CA VAL A 240 7.68 8.97 3.41
C VAL A 240 7.45 10.38 2.87
N LEU A 241 7.33 10.53 1.54
CA LEU A 241 7.06 11.81 0.90
C LEU A 241 5.65 12.33 1.20
N GLU A 242 4.65 11.46 1.25
CA GLU A 242 3.30 11.83 1.67
C GLU A 242 3.27 12.36 3.12
N THR A 243 4.08 11.76 3.99
CA THR A 243 4.15 12.11 5.41
C THR A 243 4.94 13.37 5.66
N TYR A 244 6.16 13.43 5.14
CA TYR A 244 7.14 14.46 5.51
C TYR A 244 7.22 15.62 4.52
N ALA A 245 6.83 15.42 3.27
CA ALA A 245 6.83 16.46 2.24
C ALA A 245 5.42 16.84 1.78
N GLY A 246 4.36 16.26 2.37
CA GLY A 246 2.97 16.55 1.99
C GLY A 246 2.64 16.18 0.54
N ALA A 247 3.36 15.22 -0.05
CA ALA A 247 3.16 14.82 -1.42
C ALA A 247 1.74 14.28 -1.66
N SER A 248 1.18 14.45 -2.87
CA SER A 248 0.05 13.61 -3.32
C SER A 248 0.58 12.31 -3.90
N VAL A 249 -0.02 11.17 -3.55
CA VAL A 249 0.34 9.87 -4.14
C VAL A 249 -0.77 9.37 -5.06
N VAL A 250 -0.44 9.23 -6.33
CA VAL A 250 -1.34 8.93 -7.44
C VAL A 250 -1.09 7.51 -7.92
N GLY A 251 -2.15 6.74 -8.14
CA GLY A 251 -2.10 5.40 -8.73
C GLY A 251 -2.41 4.30 -7.73
N GLY A 252 -1.87 3.10 -7.96
CA GLY A 252 -2.20 1.93 -7.15
C GLY A 252 -1.06 0.94 -7.09
N VAL A 253 -0.70 0.53 -5.87
CA VAL A 253 0.06 -0.70 -5.66
C VAL A 253 -0.86 -1.91 -5.80
N GLY A 254 -0.31 -3.08 -6.10
CA GLY A 254 -1.08 -4.33 -6.06
C GLY A 254 -1.77 -4.55 -4.71
N ARG A 255 -2.72 -5.48 -4.65
CA ARG A 255 -3.64 -5.71 -3.51
C ARG A 255 -3.00 -6.00 -2.14
N SER A 256 -1.68 -6.09 -2.05
CA SER A 256 -0.93 -6.44 -0.85
C SER A 256 0.29 -5.53 -0.75
N GLY A 257 0.12 -4.25 -0.36
CA GLY A 257 1.19 -3.23 -0.34
C GLY A 257 2.53 -3.83 0.10
N ARG A 258 3.51 -3.88 -0.81
CA ARG A 258 4.72 -4.71 -0.75
C ARG A 258 5.69 -4.35 0.39
N LEU A 259 5.43 -3.30 1.15
CA LEU A 259 6.17 -2.99 2.38
C LEU A 259 6.10 -4.10 3.44
N HIS A 260 5.02 -4.90 3.45
CA HIS A 260 4.82 -6.01 4.40
C HIS A 260 5.72 -7.23 4.13
N HIS A 261 6.64 -7.18 3.16
CA HIS A 261 7.46 -8.36 2.84
C HIS A 261 8.60 -8.54 3.84
N ASP A 262 8.24 -9.25 4.88
CA ASP A 262 9.00 -9.80 6.00
C ASP A 262 10.32 -10.50 5.61
N GLU A 263 11.26 -10.62 6.56
CA GLU A 263 12.42 -11.51 6.38
C GLU A 263 11.94 -12.96 6.26
N PRO A 264 12.27 -13.66 5.16
CA PRO A 264 11.95 -15.06 5.03
C PRO A 264 12.73 -15.87 6.07
N ALA A 265 12.04 -16.83 6.65
CA ALA A 265 12.55 -17.81 7.57
C ALA A 265 12.28 -19.21 7.03
N MET A 266 13.11 -20.16 7.46
CA MET A 266 13.02 -21.54 7.05
C MET A 266 13.21 -22.47 8.24
N LEU A 267 12.34 -23.48 8.30
CA LEU A 267 12.52 -24.68 9.11
C LEU A 267 12.68 -25.87 8.18
N THR A 268 13.80 -26.59 8.27
CA THR A 268 13.93 -27.89 7.60
C THR A 268 13.49 -28.99 8.54
N LEU A 269 12.46 -29.75 8.14
CA LEU A 269 11.97 -30.86 8.95
C LEU A 269 13.03 -31.97 9.00
N PRO A 270 13.41 -32.46 10.20
CA PRO A 270 14.60 -33.30 10.37
C PRO A 270 14.53 -34.66 9.65
N HIS A 271 13.33 -35.22 9.47
CA HIS A 271 13.14 -36.54 8.86
C HIS A 271 12.78 -36.50 7.38
N SER A 272 11.83 -35.65 7.00
CA SER A 272 11.39 -35.53 5.61
C SER A 272 12.30 -34.64 4.77
N ARG A 273 13.18 -33.86 5.40
CA ARG A 273 14.03 -32.84 4.75
C ARG A 273 13.23 -31.80 3.96
N ILE A 274 11.93 -31.69 4.25
CA ILE A 274 11.03 -30.68 3.68
C ILE A 274 11.39 -29.34 4.30
N ASP A 275 11.59 -28.33 3.47
CA ASP A 275 11.74 -26.96 3.91
C ASP A 275 10.36 -26.31 4.03
N VAL A 276 10.07 -25.80 5.22
CA VAL A 276 8.89 -25.00 5.53
C VAL A 276 9.31 -23.54 5.56
N TYR A 277 8.71 -22.74 4.68
CA TYR A 277 8.98 -21.32 4.55
C TYR A 277 7.89 -20.52 5.22
N PHE A 278 8.31 -19.48 5.93
CA PHE A 278 7.42 -18.58 6.61
C PHE A 278 8.08 -17.23 6.84
N HIS A 279 7.28 -16.29 7.33
CA HIS A 279 7.74 -14.96 7.70
C HIS A 279 7.96 -14.90 9.21
N ALA A 280 9.18 -14.55 9.62
CA ALA A 280 9.58 -14.51 11.03
C ALA A 280 9.68 -13.08 11.60
N THR A 281 9.46 -12.08 10.76
CA THR A 281 9.76 -10.69 11.07
C THR A 281 8.70 -9.81 10.45
N GLU A 282 7.89 -9.12 11.24
CA GLU A 282 6.98 -8.09 10.71
C GLU A 282 7.72 -6.77 10.56
N TYR A 283 7.66 -6.20 9.35
CA TYR A 283 8.10 -4.83 9.09
C TYR A 283 6.94 -3.86 9.18
N LEU A 284 6.95 -3.04 10.22
CA LEU A 284 5.95 -1.98 10.41
C LEU A 284 6.53 -0.64 10.00
N LEU A 285 5.73 0.21 9.38
CA LEU A 285 6.09 1.62 9.21
C LEU A 285 6.20 2.32 10.57
N SER A 286 6.94 3.42 10.63
CA SER A 286 6.93 4.26 11.83
C SER A 286 5.50 4.74 12.12
N SER A 287 5.17 4.93 13.41
CA SER A 287 3.83 5.33 13.83
C SER A 287 3.36 6.64 13.19
N GLU A 288 4.28 7.55 12.91
CA GLU A 288 4.02 8.82 12.23
C GLU A 288 3.56 8.60 10.78
N ILE A 289 4.23 7.70 10.04
CA ILE A 289 3.87 7.37 8.65
C ILE A 289 2.56 6.57 8.62
N GLU A 290 2.35 5.61 9.53
CA GLU A 290 1.09 4.86 9.59
C GLU A 290 -0.10 5.77 9.93
N ALA A 291 0.08 6.69 10.88
CA ALA A 291 -0.95 7.65 11.25
C ALA A 291 -1.38 8.53 10.06
N LYS A 292 -0.44 8.84 9.16
CA LYS A 292 -0.72 9.66 7.99
C LYS A 292 -1.28 8.88 6.79
N THR A 293 -0.67 7.75 6.47
CA THR A 293 -0.87 7.04 5.19
C THR A 293 -1.80 5.82 5.30
N GLY A 294 -2.23 5.50 6.53
CA GLY A 294 -2.96 4.28 6.84
C GLY A 294 -2.03 3.14 7.25
N PRO A 295 -2.60 2.02 7.73
CA PRO A 295 -1.83 0.90 8.25
C PRO A 295 -0.90 0.30 7.18
N THR A 296 0.22 -0.27 7.61
CA THR A 296 1.21 -0.91 6.72
C THR A 296 0.53 -1.90 5.76
N HIS A 297 -0.40 -2.69 6.27
CA HIS A 297 -1.14 -3.73 5.53
C HIS A 297 -2.27 -3.21 4.62
N ALA A 298 -2.61 -1.91 4.68
CA ALA A 298 -3.62 -1.32 3.82
C ALA A 298 -3.25 0.12 3.44
N TRP A 299 -2.37 0.26 2.45
CA TRP A 299 -2.08 1.56 1.88
C TRP A 299 -3.27 2.12 1.11
N ARG A 300 -3.61 3.38 1.36
CA ARG A 300 -4.63 4.10 0.60
C ARG A 300 -3.97 4.98 -0.45
N SER A 301 -3.75 4.45 -1.65
CA SER A 301 -3.37 5.30 -2.77
C SER A 301 -4.61 5.94 -3.42
N LEU A 302 -4.41 7.08 -4.08
CA LEU A 302 -5.44 7.72 -4.89
C LEU A 302 -5.63 6.85 -6.14
N GLY A 303 -6.65 5.98 -6.12
CA GLY A 303 -6.93 5.04 -7.20
C GLY A 303 -6.83 5.70 -8.58
N ALA A 304 -6.19 5.00 -9.52
CA ALA A 304 -6.05 5.46 -10.89
C ALA A 304 -7.40 5.46 -11.63
N ASP A 305 -7.58 6.40 -12.56
CA ASP A 305 -8.62 6.28 -13.59
C ASP A 305 -8.36 5.02 -14.45
N PRO A 306 -9.38 4.46 -15.12
CA PRO A 306 -9.24 3.26 -15.95
C PRO A 306 -8.26 3.42 -17.13
N VAL A 307 -7.72 2.26 -17.56
CA VAL A 307 -6.89 1.83 -18.72
C VAL A 307 -6.09 2.85 -19.57
N ASP A 308 -6.60 4.07 -19.82
CA ASP A 308 -5.92 5.15 -20.55
C ASP A 308 -5.27 6.21 -19.63
N PHE A 309 -5.16 5.90 -18.34
CA PHE A 309 -4.66 6.83 -17.32
C PHE A 309 -3.16 7.11 -17.44
N ASP A 310 -2.83 8.31 -17.91
CA ASP A 310 -1.49 8.87 -17.74
C ASP A 310 -1.32 9.50 -16.36
N GLY A 311 -0.92 8.66 -15.40
CA GLY A 311 -0.65 9.09 -14.02
C GLY A 311 0.39 10.21 -13.89
N THR A 312 1.31 10.35 -14.85
CA THR A 312 2.30 11.43 -14.84
C THR A 312 1.64 12.75 -15.25
N ALA A 313 0.85 12.77 -16.32
CA ALA A 313 0.08 13.96 -16.69
C ALA A 313 -0.87 14.40 -15.56
N TYR A 314 -1.49 13.45 -14.87
CA TYR A 314 -2.32 13.72 -13.70
C TYR A 314 -1.52 14.37 -12.56
N ALA A 315 -0.39 13.77 -12.19
CA ALA A 315 0.48 14.28 -11.14
C ALA A 315 1.05 15.67 -11.47
N THR A 316 1.37 15.92 -12.74
CA THR A 316 1.77 17.25 -13.22
C THR A 316 0.65 18.27 -12.99
N ARG A 317 -0.59 17.98 -13.36
CA ARG A 317 -1.74 18.89 -13.10
C ARG A 317 -1.94 19.17 -11.62
N GLU A 318 -1.83 18.14 -10.78
CA GLU A 318 -1.86 18.28 -9.32
C GLU A 318 -0.80 19.27 -8.80
N VAL A 319 0.43 19.15 -9.29
CA VAL A 319 1.54 20.05 -8.96
C VAL A 319 1.27 21.47 -9.49
N GLU A 320 0.86 21.62 -10.75
CA GLU A 320 0.51 22.91 -11.37
C GLU A 320 -0.56 23.66 -10.57
N MET A 321 -1.58 22.95 -10.08
CA MET A 321 -2.62 23.57 -9.28
C MET A 321 -2.12 24.03 -7.91
N ARG A 322 -1.27 23.24 -7.24
CA ARG A 322 -0.67 23.64 -5.96
C ARG A 322 0.25 24.85 -6.12
N ILE A 323 0.97 24.94 -7.23
CA ILE A 323 1.78 26.12 -7.58
C ILE A 323 0.88 27.35 -7.75
N LYS A 324 -0.26 27.21 -8.45
CA LYS A 324 -1.22 28.30 -8.65
C LYS A 324 -1.97 28.70 -7.38
N ASN A 325 -2.09 27.82 -6.39
CA ASN A 325 -2.88 28.01 -5.18
C ASN A 325 -2.05 27.76 -3.89
N PRO A 326 -1.03 28.60 -3.62
CA PRO A 326 -0.11 28.39 -2.48
C PRO A 326 -0.78 28.57 -1.11
N ALA A 327 -1.88 29.31 -1.04
CA ALA A 327 -2.66 29.53 0.20
C ALA A 327 -3.43 28.28 0.66
N GLY A 328 -3.47 27.22 -0.15
CA GLY A 328 -4.08 25.95 0.21
C GLY A 328 -5.12 25.45 -0.78
N TRP A 329 -5.54 24.22 -0.52
CA TRP A 329 -6.59 23.48 -1.23
C TRP A 329 -7.98 24.13 -1.04
N PRO A 330 -8.98 23.73 -1.84
CA PRO A 330 -10.35 24.21 -1.64
C PRO A 330 -10.82 23.99 -0.21
N THR A 331 -11.65 24.91 0.28
CA THR A 331 -12.30 24.90 1.59
C THR A 331 -12.86 23.51 1.90
N ARG A 332 -12.62 22.99 3.12
CA ARG A 332 -13.08 21.64 3.51
C ARG A 332 -14.59 21.51 3.37
N CYS A 333 -15.10 20.31 3.09
CA CYS A 333 -16.53 20.09 2.94
C CYS A 333 -17.31 20.33 4.24
N ASP A 334 -16.68 20.12 5.40
CA ASP A 334 -17.31 20.35 6.69
C ASP A 334 -17.55 21.83 7.02
N GLU A 335 -16.83 22.75 6.36
CA GLU A 335 -16.97 24.20 6.54
C GLU A 335 -18.23 24.76 5.85
N TYR A 336 -18.78 24.04 4.86
CA TYR A 336 -20.03 24.42 4.22
C TYR A 336 -21.26 24.03 5.06
N ARG A 337 -22.29 24.87 5.05
CA ARG A 337 -23.52 24.63 5.80
C ARG A 337 -24.29 23.44 5.22
N GLY A 338 -24.55 22.42 6.02
CA GLY A 338 -25.47 21.34 5.64
C GLY A 338 -26.92 21.80 5.66
N TYR A 339 -27.63 21.69 4.53
CA TYR A 339 -29.07 21.95 4.46
C TYR A 339 -29.85 20.63 4.51
N PRO A 340 -30.95 20.55 5.28
CA PRO A 340 -31.69 19.30 5.44
C PRO A 340 -32.56 18.95 4.22
N GLN A 341 -32.97 19.94 3.44
CA GLN A 341 -33.86 19.77 2.29
C GLN A 341 -33.56 20.78 1.17
N LYS A 342 -33.98 20.45 -0.05
CA LYS A 342 -33.68 21.21 -1.26
C LYS A 342 -34.15 22.65 -1.19
N GLU A 343 -35.30 22.88 -0.60
CA GLU A 343 -35.97 24.18 -0.52
C GLU A 343 -35.20 25.17 0.34
N ALA A 344 -34.42 24.68 1.31
CA ALA A 344 -33.62 25.50 2.20
C ALA A 344 -32.29 25.94 1.57
N LEU A 345 -31.83 25.27 0.52
CA LEU A 345 -30.57 25.58 -0.17
C LEU A 345 -30.76 26.81 -1.10
N PRO A 346 -29.87 27.81 -1.07
CA PRO A 346 -29.94 28.96 -1.98
C PRO A 346 -29.99 28.57 -3.46
N GLU A 347 -30.73 29.34 -4.27
CA GLU A 347 -30.99 29.04 -5.68
C GLU A 347 -29.75 28.77 -6.54
N PRO A 348 -28.63 29.53 -6.43
CA PRO A 348 -27.43 29.26 -7.23
C PRO A 348 -26.90 27.84 -7.05
N PHE A 349 -26.93 27.32 -5.81
CA PHE A 349 -26.44 25.98 -5.49
C PHE A 349 -27.46 24.90 -5.85
N ARG A 350 -28.77 25.18 -5.75
CA ARG A 350 -29.82 24.26 -6.20
C ARG A 350 -29.68 23.90 -7.68
N LYS A 351 -29.24 24.84 -8.52
CA LYS A 351 -29.03 24.63 -9.96
C LYS A 351 -27.90 23.64 -10.28
N LYS A 352 -26.95 23.44 -9.37
CA LYS A 352 -25.91 22.40 -9.52
C LYS A 352 -26.45 20.99 -9.31
N ILE A 353 -27.60 20.82 -8.64
CA ILE A 353 -28.14 19.50 -8.25
C ILE A 353 -29.21 19.03 -9.24
N GLN A 354 -28.93 17.94 -9.93
CA GLN A 354 -29.83 17.24 -10.85
C GLN A 354 -30.31 15.93 -10.21
N GLY A 355 -31.56 15.55 -10.46
CA GLY A 355 -32.11 14.28 -9.96
C GLY A 355 -32.42 14.26 -8.47
N ALA A 356 -32.57 15.42 -7.81
CA ALA A 356 -32.85 15.48 -6.36
C ALA A 356 -34.12 14.71 -5.93
N PHE A 357 -35.08 14.50 -6.84
CA PHE A 357 -36.27 13.69 -6.57
C PHE A 357 -35.93 12.24 -6.22
N SER A 358 -34.80 11.71 -6.73
CA SER A 358 -34.34 10.34 -6.46
C SER A 358 -34.05 10.09 -4.98
N LEU A 359 -33.73 11.13 -4.20
CA LEU A 359 -33.44 11.00 -2.76
C LEU A 359 -34.67 10.64 -1.93
N ASN A 360 -35.87 10.95 -2.44
CA ASN A 360 -37.15 10.69 -1.78
C ASN A 360 -37.95 9.60 -2.50
N ASP A 361 -37.37 8.96 -3.53
CA ASP A 361 -38.05 7.92 -4.28
C ASP A 361 -38.00 6.61 -3.49
N PRO A 362 -39.16 6.07 -3.04
CA PRO A 362 -39.20 4.86 -2.24
C PRO A 362 -38.67 3.62 -2.97
N ARG A 363 -38.50 3.68 -4.30
CA ARG A 363 -37.89 2.62 -5.10
C ARG A 363 -36.38 2.57 -4.97
N CYS A 364 -35.77 3.61 -4.40
CA CYS A 364 -34.35 3.72 -4.20
C CYS A 364 -34.05 3.32 -2.76
N SER A 365 -33.98 2.01 -2.51
CA SER A 365 -33.67 1.43 -1.20
C SER A 365 -32.38 2.00 -0.61
N GLU A 366 -32.24 2.00 0.71
CA GLU A 366 -30.98 2.37 1.38
C GLU A 366 -29.79 1.66 0.72
N GLY A 367 -28.76 2.44 0.37
CA GLY A 367 -27.56 1.95 -0.34
C GLY A 367 -27.65 1.84 -1.86
N SER A 368 -28.80 2.13 -2.48
CA SER A 368 -28.98 2.09 -3.95
C SER A 368 -28.85 3.45 -4.64
N LEU A 369 -28.55 4.52 -3.91
CA LEU A 369 -28.35 5.85 -4.47
C LEU A 369 -26.92 6.02 -4.99
N SER A 370 -26.81 6.37 -6.27
CA SER A 370 -25.58 6.82 -6.91
C SER A 370 -25.55 8.34 -6.96
N ILE A 371 -24.53 8.94 -6.36
CA ILE A 371 -24.28 10.39 -6.44
C ILE A 371 -23.00 10.59 -7.25
N THR A 372 -23.14 11.23 -8.41
CA THR A 372 -22.05 11.55 -9.33
C THR A 372 -21.84 13.06 -9.34
N GLY A 373 -20.64 13.54 -9.08
CA GLY A 373 -20.27 14.94 -9.25
C GLY A 373 -19.37 15.17 -10.46
N THR A 374 -19.40 16.38 -11.01
CA THR A 374 -18.45 16.83 -12.04
C THR A 374 -17.56 17.94 -11.51
N THR A 375 -16.31 17.97 -11.94
CA THR A 375 -15.28 18.87 -11.43
C THR A 375 -14.12 18.97 -12.41
N ASP A 376 -13.50 20.16 -12.49
CA ASP A 376 -12.23 20.35 -13.21
C ASP A 376 -11.03 20.01 -12.32
N LEU A 377 -11.25 19.76 -11.03
CA LEU A 377 -10.18 19.40 -10.12
C LEU A 377 -9.82 17.91 -10.28
N PRO A 378 -8.55 17.53 -10.05
CA PRO A 378 -8.16 16.14 -10.03
C PRO A 378 -8.85 15.39 -8.90
N ALA A 379 -9.11 14.10 -9.12
CA ALA A 379 -9.80 13.21 -8.19
C ALA A 379 -9.25 13.21 -6.75
N SER A 380 -7.98 13.54 -6.55
CA SER A 380 -7.33 13.66 -5.25
C SER A 380 -7.73 14.89 -4.47
N ALA A 381 -7.85 16.03 -5.16
CA ALA A 381 -8.42 17.24 -4.59
C ALA A 381 -9.86 16.99 -4.13
N VAL A 382 -10.63 16.36 -5.02
CA VAL A 382 -12.03 16.04 -4.83
C VAL A 382 -12.20 15.02 -3.71
N ARG A 383 -11.37 13.97 -3.67
CA ARG A 383 -11.39 12.97 -2.60
C ARG A 383 -11.10 13.61 -1.25
N ARG A 384 -10.03 14.42 -1.13
CA ARG A 384 -9.71 15.14 0.12
C ARG A 384 -10.86 16.03 0.56
N PHE A 385 -11.49 16.73 -0.39
CA PHE A 385 -12.67 17.53 -0.12
C PHE A 385 -13.85 16.67 0.38
N VAL A 386 -14.24 15.64 -0.37
CA VAL A 386 -15.39 14.77 -0.08
C VAL A 386 -15.21 13.98 1.24
N GLU A 387 -14.01 13.49 1.52
CA GLU A 387 -13.71 12.72 2.75
C GLU A 387 -13.83 13.56 4.03
N THR A 388 -13.80 14.89 3.91
CA THR A 388 -14.07 15.80 5.04
C THR A 388 -15.55 16.09 5.24
N CYS A 389 -16.45 15.67 4.34
CA CYS A 389 -17.89 15.88 4.52
C CYS A 389 -18.40 15.07 5.72
N PRO A 390 -19.22 15.65 6.60
CA PRO A 390 -19.92 14.91 7.64
C PRO A 390 -21.35 14.55 7.19
N PRO A 391 -21.79 13.28 7.33
CA PRO A 391 -21.02 12.12 7.77
C PRO A 391 -19.93 11.71 6.74
N PRO A 392 -18.81 11.12 7.19
CA PRO A 392 -17.71 10.72 6.30
C PRO A 392 -18.23 9.88 5.13
N THR A 393 -18.05 10.39 3.92
CA THR A 393 -18.59 9.78 2.71
C THR A 393 -17.43 9.33 1.84
N PRO A 394 -17.19 8.02 1.66
CA PRO A 394 -16.10 7.57 0.82
C PRO A 394 -16.44 7.79 -0.66
N MET A 395 -15.46 8.34 -1.38
CA MET A 395 -15.46 8.39 -2.84
C MET A 395 -15.18 6.96 -3.37
N LEU A 396 -16.12 6.40 -4.13
CA LEU A 396 -16.03 5.04 -4.67
C LEU A 396 -15.07 4.96 -5.87
N GLY A 397 -14.83 6.07 -6.56
CA GLY A 397 -13.88 6.17 -7.66
C GLY A 397 -14.28 7.22 -8.68
N SER A 398 -13.38 7.45 -9.65
CA SER A 398 -13.63 8.18 -10.89
C SER A 398 -13.50 7.15 -12.01
N TYR A 399 -14.55 6.97 -12.82
CA TYR A 399 -14.51 6.12 -14.01
C TYR A 399 -14.40 6.95 -15.30
N VAL A 400 -14.58 8.27 -15.19
CA VAL A 400 -14.63 9.21 -16.30
C VAL A 400 -13.89 10.46 -15.85
N LEU A 401 -12.97 10.96 -16.68
CA LEU A 401 -12.20 12.16 -16.39
C LEU A 401 -13.13 13.33 -15.99
N GLY A 402 -12.84 13.95 -14.86
CA GLY A 402 -13.63 15.07 -14.32
C GLY A 402 -14.96 14.65 -13.68
N GLN A 403 -15.18 13.36 -13.44
CA GLN A 403 -16.34 12.86 -12.69
C GLN A 403 -15.89 12.07 -11.47
N PHE A 404 -16.70 12.08 -10.41
CA PHE A 404 -16.48 11.25 -9.23
C PHE A 404 -17.79 10.65 -8.76
N ASN A 405 -17.72 9.41 -8.28
CA ASN A 405 -18.85 8.73 -7.67
C ASN A 405 -18.64 8.61 -6.17
N MET A 406 -19.72 8.83 -5.43
CA MET A 406 -19.74 8.65 -3.98
C MET A 406 -20.76 7.58 -3.63
N SER A 407 -20.46 6.84 -2.57
CA SER A 407 -21.48 6.06 -1.89
C SER A 407 -22.47 7.03 -1.24
N SER A 408 -23.77 6.72 -1.31
CA SER A 408 -24.75 7.48 -0.55
C SER A 408 -24.54 7.23 0.94
N PRO A 409 -24.37 8.28 1.77
CA PRO A 409 -24.34 8.09 3.21
C PRO A 409 -25.72 7.58 3.66
N ALA A 410 -25.73 6.59 4.55
CA ALA A 410 -26.96 5.95 5.02
C ALA A 410 -27.92 6.90 5.75
N LYS A 411 -27.43 8.08 6.19
CA LYS A 411 -28.22 9.08 6.90
C LYS A 411 -28.05 10.46 6.25
N ASP A 412 -29.17 11.11 5.99
CA ASP A 412 -29.28 12.49 5.49
C ASP A 412 -28.47 12.78 4.20
N PRO A 413 -28.66 12.02 3.10
CA PRO A 413 -27.87 12.18 1.87
C PRO A 413 -27.96 13.57 1.25
N PHE A 414 -29.08 14.29 1.46
CA PHE A 414 -29.20 15.66 0.97
C PHE A 414 -28.25 16.64 1.69
N VAL A 415 -27.93 16.41 2.97
CA VAL A 415 -27.01 17.26 3.74
C VAL A 415 -25.63 17.25 3.09
N VAL A 416 -25.12 16.08 2.70
CA VAL A 416 -23.82 15.97 2.01
C VAL A 416 -23.89 16.62 0.63
N VAL A 417 -24.92 16.30 -0.17
CA VAL A 417 -25.11 16.91 -1.50
C VAL A 417 -25.16 18.44 -1.42
N SER A 418 -25.82 18.99 -0.41
CA SER A 418 -25.95 20.43 -0.23
C SER A 418 -24.60 21.12 0.04
N ARG A 419 -23.70 20.47 0.79
CA ARG A 419 -22.34 20.97 1.04
C ARG A 419 -21.50 20.95 -0.24
N LEU A 420 -21.58 19.86 -1.00
CA LEU A 420 -20.92 19.74 -2.29
C LEU A 420 -21.37 20.82 -3.27
N ALA A 421 -22.69 21.10 -3.32
CA ALA A 421 -23.24 22.11 -4.23
C ALA A 421 -22.79 23.54 -3.91
N GLN A 422 -22.46 23.83 -2.64
CA GLN A 422 -21.94 25.14 -2.23
C GLN A 422 -20.47 25.34 -2.60
N SER A 423 -19.74 24.26 -2.82
CA SER A 423 -18.31 24.34 -3.13
C SER A 423 -18.06 24.73 -4.57
N ASP A 424 -17.00 25.49 -4.79
CA ASP A 424 -16.47 25.79 -6.13
C ASP A 424 -15.71 24.58 -6.72
N VAL A 425 -15.42 23.57 -5.91
CA VAL A 425 -14.85 22.28 -6.35
C VAL A 425 -15.79 21.56 -7.29
N VAL A 426 -17.09 21.59 -7.00
CA VAL A 426 -18.09 20.78 -7.70
C VAL A 426 -18.90 21.68 -8.62
N GLN A 427 -18.84 21.38 -9.92
CA GLN A 427 -19.55 22.13 -10.94
C GLN A 427 -21.01 21.68 -11.06
N SER A 428 -21.25 20.37 -11.02
CA SER A 428 -22.58 19.79 -11.07
C SER A 428 -22.64 18.47 -10.29
N ILE A 429 -23.85 18.10 -9.87
CA ILE A 429 -24.14 16.89 -9.10
C ILE A 429 -25.36 16.22 -9.74
N ARG A 430 -25.25 14.92 -10.01
CA ARG A 430 -26.33 14.08 -10.51
C ARG A 430 -26.62 12.98 -9.50
N ILE A 431 -27.91 12.81 -9.17
CA ILE A 431 -28.38 11.79 -8.23
C ILE A 431 -29.30 10.83 -8.98
N GLN A 432 -28.96 9.55 -8.94
CA GLN A 432 -29.69 8.48 -9.63
C GLN A 432 -29.79 7.23 -8.77
N CYS A 433 -30.73 6.36 -9.08
CA CYS A 433 -30.86 5.07 -8.42
C CYS A 433 -30.10 4.00 -9.22
N ALA A 434 -29.14 3.33 -8.58
CA ALA A 434 -28.16 2.45 -9.19
C ALA A 434 -28.77 1.16 -9.78
N ARG A 435 -29.97 0.78 -9.35
CA ARG A 435 -30.79 -0.24 -10.01
C ARG A 435 -32.15 0.36 -10.34
N PRO A 436 -32.52 0.53 -11.62
CA PRO A 436 -33.93 0.61 -11.96
C PRO A 436 -34.59 -0.73 -11.55
N PRO A 437 -35.84 -0.73 -11.05
CA PRO A 437 -36.55 -1.99 -10.79
C PRO A 437 -36.53 -2.83 -12.06
N GLU A 438 -36.29 -4.14 -11.94
CA GLU A 438 -36.65 -5.06 -13.01
C GLU A 438 -38.10 -4.76 -13.37
N PRO A 439 -38.44 -4.52 -14.65
CA PRO A 439 -39.83 -4.36 -15.02
C PRO A 439 -40.54 -5.63 -14.57
N ASP A 440 -41.57 -5.50 -13.73
CA ASP A 440 -42.35 -6.60 -13.19
C ASP A 440 -42.50 -7.67 -14.26
N GLY A 441 -41.88 -8.84 -14.03
CA GLY A 441 -41.95 -9.97 -14.94
C GLY A 441 -43.40 -10.30 -15.23
N ARG A 442 -43.86 -9.89 -16.42
CA ARG A 442 -45.02 -10.45 -17.09
C ARG A 442 -44.54 -11.40 -18.15
#